data_AF-A0A3M1T5U4-F1
#
_entry.id   AF-A0A3M1T5U4-F1
#
_cell.length_a   1.000
_cell.length_b   1.000
_cell.length_c   1.000
_cell.angle_alpha   90.00
_cell.angle_beta   90.00
_cell.angle_gamma   90.00
#
_symmetry.space_group_name_H-M   'P 1'
#
loop_
_entity.id
_entity.type
_entity.pdbx_description
1 polymer ?
#
loop_
_entity_poly.entity_id
_entity_poly.type
_entity_poly.pdbx_seq_one_letter_code
_entity_poly.pdbx_strand_id
1 'polypeptide(L)'
;MDGGGADGGGGTACTFDFECSYGEWCKGGFCHRDSASDDCSTPADCGPRFAACVSGVCSLCEVDADCGSGFCLNYHCVECTEDAQCQTGICGADKRCKECRPETGNGCEAYAGRPFCVEGLCKQCQQDSDCPTELPRCGSEGLCVECTDATAATDCQPPNDRCHLERCTSCASDDDCPYPTQSSCGNAGCIPCFSGFQCGAWTDYDCLDLGVDKACSKACATAADCAPGHICNAAGFCAQCAVDADCPAATPVCGADSLCYACDATHPCPEGRVCNTAEGTCVQCRTRADCPAHRPYCRQGACLGCRNDSDCSAHAGTTCQPDGACR
;
A
#
# COMPACT_ATOMS: atom_id res chain seq x y z
N MET A 1 0.71 68.95 -35.44
CA MET A 1 -0.10 67.73 -35.60
C MET A 1 0.87 66.58 -35.46
N ASP A 2 0.81 66.00 -34.26
CA ASP A 2 1.53 64.83 -33.78
C ASP A 2 1.25 63.55 -34.59
N GLY A 3 2.15 62.59 -34.40
CA GLY A 3 2.03 61.18 -34.77
C GLY A 3 3.35 60.69 -35.40
N GLY A 4 4.37 60.29 -34.64
CA GLY A 4 4.33 59.36 -33.51
C GLY A 4 4.58 57.95 -34.06
N GLY A 5 5.85 57.64 -34.36
CA GLY A 5 6.27 56.31 -34.81
C GLY A 5 6.21 55.30 -33.66
N ALA A 6 5.51 54.19 -33.89
CA ALA A 6 5.52 53.04 -33.00
C ALA A 6 6.58 52.04 -33.49
N ASP A 7 7.64 51.88 -32.69
CA ASP A 7 8.64 50.84 -32.85
C ASP A 7 8.03 49.43 -32.71
N GLY A 8 8.56 48.50 -33.51
CA GLY A 8 8.11 47.13 -33.60
C GLY A 8 8.56 46.24 -32.44
N GLY A 9 7.64 45.37 -32.00
CA GLY A 9 7.91 44.23 -31.12
C GLY A 9 6.91 43.11 -31.45
N GLY A 10 7.21 42.32 -32.48
CA GLY A 10 6.39 41.19 -32.90
C GLY A 10 6.65 39.94 -32.05
N GLY A 11 5.79 39.67 -31.08
CA GLY A 11 5.70 38.37 -30.41
C GLY A 11 4.67 37.47 -31.09
N THR A 12 4.90 36.15 -31.09
CA THR A 12 3.93 35.14 -31.56
C THR A 12 2.70 35.15 -30.67
N ALA A 13 1.48 35.07 -31.22
CA ALA A 13 0.27 34.99 -30.39
C ALA A 13 0.14 33.62 -29.71
N CYS A 14 -0.44 33.57 -28.52
CA CYS A 14 -0.62 32.34 -27.73
C CYS A 14 -1.82 32.42 -26.78
N THR A 15 -2.21 31.27 -26.26
CA THR A 15 -3.19 31.09 -25.16
C THR A 15 -2.59 30.29 -24.01
N PHE A 16 -1.58 29.45 -24.28
CA PHE A 16 -0.89 28.59 -23.32
C PHE A 16 0.61 28.53 -23.60
N ASP A 17 1.43 28.23 -22.59
CA ASP A 17 2.89 28.31 -22.65
C ASP A 17 3.52 27.36 -23.69
N PHE A 18 2.92 26.20 -23.93
CA PHE A 18 3.43 25.23 -24.91
C PHE A 18 3.32 25.70 -26.36
N GLU A 19 2.55 26.76 -26.63
CA GLU A 19 2.42 27.37 -27.96
C GLU A 19 3.59 28.31 -28.28
N CYS A 20 4.45 28.56 -27.29
CA CYS A 20 5.61 29.42 -27.40
C CYS A 20 6.90 28.61 -27.62
N SER A 21 7.94 29.28 -28.12
CA SER A 21 9.22 28.62 -28.39
C SER A 21 9.87 28.15 -27.08
N TYR A 22 10.81 27.21 -27.16
CA TYR A 22 11.52 26.72 -25.97
C TYR A 22 12.18 27.90 -25.21
N GLY A 23 11.76 28.13 -23.96
CA GLY A 23 12.19 29.27 -23.14
C GLY A 23 11.30 30.52 -23.24
N GLU A 24 10.08 30.37 -23.76
CA GLU A 24 9.06 31.42 -23.83
C GLU A 24 7.76 30.95 -23.12
N TRP A 25 6.97 31.88 -22.59
CA TRP A 25 5.66 31.59 -21.97
C TRP A 25 4.59 32.57 -22.45
N CYS A 26 3.33 32.19 -22.27
CA CYS A 26 2.20 32.92 -22.81
C CYS A 26 1.64 33.95 -21.83
N LYS A 27 1.72 35.24 -22.20
CA LYS A 27 1.18 36.34 -21.38
C LYS A 27 0.47 37.37 -22.23
N GLY A 28 -0.77 37.69 -21.86
CA GLY A 28 -1.57 38.71 -22.55
C GLY A 28 -1.88 38.38 -24.02
N GLY A 29 -1.85 37.09 -24.39
CA GLY A 29 -2.11 36.64 -25.74
C GLY A 29 -0.87 36.55 -26.64
N PHE A 30 0.34 36.78 -26.11
CA PHE A 30 1.59 36.74 -26.88
C PHE A 30 2.73 36.04 -26.11
N CYS A 31 3.65 35.43 -26.84
CA CYS A 31 4.81 34.71 -26.34
C CYS A 31 5.94 35.69 -26.00
N HIS A 32 6.50 35.55 -24.79
CA HIS A 32 7.59 36.37 -24.30
C HIS A 32 8.80 35.49 -23.97
N ARG A 33 9.99 35.92 -24.36
CA ARG A 33 11.26 35.24 -24.05
C ARG A 33 11.88 35.87 -22.81
N ASP A 34 12.42 35.04 -21.92
CA ASP A 34 13.16 35.47 -20.73
C ASP A 34 14.29 36.44 -21.09
N SER A 35 13.95 37.72 -21.06
CA SER A 35 14.85 38.81 -20.72
C SER A 35 13.99 39.68 -19.83
N ALA A 36 13.69 39.15 -18.62
CA ALA A 36 12.81 39.73 -17.62
C ALA A 36 11.86 40.75 -18.25
N SER A 37 10.71 40.29 -18.74
CA SER A 37 9.65 41.25 -19.04
C SER A 37 9.51 42.04 -17.75
N ASP A 38 10.01 43.27 -17.78
CA ASP A 38 9.96 44.15 -16.63
C ASP A 38 8.51 44.30 -16.21
N ASP A 39 7.50 43.86 -16.98
CA ASP A 39 6.11 43.83 -16.58
C ASP A 39 5.70 42.60 -15.73
N CYS A 40 5.02 42.85 -14.62
CA CYS A 40 4.47 41.86 -13.70
C CYS A 40 3.07 42.24 -13.23
N SER A 41 2.33 41.27 -12.69
CA SER A 41 1.05 41.48 -12.01
C SER A 41 1.09 40.99 -10.57
N THR A 42 1.95 40.02 -10.29
CA THR A 42 2.30 39.55 -8.95
C THR A 42 3.82 39.37 -8.83
N PRO A 43 4.40 39.34 -7.61
CA PRO A 43 5.82 39.07 -7.43
C PRO A 43 6.29 37.72 -8.00
N ALA A 44 5.39 36.74 -8.14
CA ALA A 44 5.71 35.43 -8.72
C ALA A 44 6.09 35.50 -10.22
N ASP A 45 5.69 36.58 -10.92
CA ASP A 45 5.96 36.77 -12.35
C ASP A 45 7.42 37.19 -12.62
N CYS A 46 8.17 37.58 -11.58
CA CYS A 46 9.44 38.29 -11.69
C CYS A 46 10.70 37.40 -11.68
N GLY A 47 10.50 36.08 -11.68
CA GLY A 47 11.59 35.11 -11.65
C GLY A 47 12.49 35.26 -10.41
N PRO A 48 13.62 34.53 -10.32
CA PRO A 48 14.46 34.51 -9.13
C PRO A 48 15.35 35.76 -8.96
N ARG A 49 15.39 36.66 -9.96
CA ARG A 49 16.26 37.85 -9.94
C ARG A 49 15.58 39.08 -9.35
N PHE A 50 14.27 39.22 -9.55
CA PHE A 50 13.51 40.37 -9.11
C PHE A 50 12.48 39.92 -8.08
N ALA A 51 12.36 40.71 -7.03
CA ALA A 51 11.82 40.25 -5.76
C ALA A 51 10.40 40.75 -5.51
N ALA A 52 9.96 41.72 -6.32
CA ALA A 52 8.72 42.44 -6.14
C ALA A 52 8.14 42.90 -7.48
N CYS A 53 6.82 43.11 -7.47
CA CYS A 53 6.11 43.72 -8.57
C CYS A 53 5.59 45.11 -8.18
N VAL A 54 6.29 46.17 -8.60
CA VAL A 54 5.99 47.55 -8.21
C VAL A 54 5.45 48.32 -9.40
N SER A 55 4.20 48.78 -9.31
CA SER A 55 3.52 49.51 -10.40
C SER A 55 3.48 48.75 -11.73
N GLY A 56 3.36 47.43 -11.64
CA GLY A 56 3.38 46.55 -12.78
C GLY A 56 4.79 46.27 -13.28
N VAL A 57 5.85 46.69 -12.57
CA VAL A 57 7.24 46.47 -12.96
C VAL A 57 8.05 45.59 -11.99
N CYS A 58 8.73 44.57 -12.48
CA CYS A 58 9.64 43.71 -11.73
C CYS A 58 10.81 44.54 -11.19
N SER A 59 10.84 44.64 -9.89
CA SER A 59 11.77 45.48 -9.17
C SER A 59 12.53 44.63 -8.16
N LEU A 60 13.73 45.08 -7.83
CA LEU A 60 14.39 44.64 -6.62
C LEU A 60 13.57 45.10 -5.40
N CYS A 61 13.63 44.36 -4.30
CA CYS A 61 12.95 44.83 -3.09
C CYS A 61 13.70 46.02 -2.49
N GLU A 62 12.97 46.96 -1.92
CA GLU A 62 13.53 48.04 -1.09
C GLU A 62 13.09 47.90 0.38
N VAL A 63 11.90 47.34 0.60
CA VAL A 63 11.32 47.06 1.91
C VAL A 63 10.72 45.65 1.97
N ASP A 64 10.55 45.10 3.18
CA ASP A 64 10.01 43.75 3.37
C ASP A 64 8.59 43.58 2.78
N ALA A 65 7.80 44.66 2.75
CA ALA A 65 6.45 44.65 2.18
C ALA A 65 6.43 44.30 0.68
N ASP A 66 7.56 44.48 -0.01
CA ASP A 66 7.70 44.18 -1.43
C ASP A 66 7.75 42.66 -1.71
N CYS A 67 8.12 41.86 -0.70
CA CYS A 67 8.41 40.44 -0.84
C CYS A 67 7.20 39.51 -0.82
N GLY A 68 5.99 40.00 -0.54
CA GLY A 68 4.78 39.18 -0.34
C GLY A 68 4.86 38.30 0.92
N SER A 69 5.82 37.38 0.95
CA SER A 69 6.28 36.61 2.10
C SER A 69 7.80 36.68 2.22
N GLY A 70 8.34 36.88 3.43
CA GLY A 70 9.77 36.96 3.69
C GLY A 70 10.25 38.40 3.95
N PHE A 71 11.54 38.64 3.74
CA PHE A 71 12.24 39.87 4.10
C PHE A 71 13.12 40.35 2.96
N CYS A 72 13.29 41.66 2.84
CA CYS A 72 14.17 42.26 1.87
C CYS A 72 15.59 42.37 2.42
N LEU A 73 16.54 41.67 1.79
CA LEU A 73 17.95 41.72 2.15
C LEU A 73 18.81 41.94 0.90
N ASN A 74 19.59 43.03 0.90
CA ASN A 74 20.47 43.39 -0.21
C ASN A 74 19.74 43.34 -1.58
N TYR A 75 18.54 43.92 -1.64
CA TYR A 75 17.74 44.02 -2.86
C TYR A 75 17.10 42.68 -3.33
N HIS A 76 17.20 41.61 -2.54
CA HIS A 76 16.58 40.31 -2.81
C HIS A 76 15.64 39.90 -1.68
N CYS A 77 14.52 39.27 -2.05
CA CYS A 77 13.60 38.69 -1.08
C CYS A 77 14.12 37.34 -0.62
N VAL A 78 14.16 37.17 0.70
CA VAL A 78 14.64 35.97 1.36
C VAL A 78 13.62 35.49 2.39
N GLU A 79 13.64 34.21 2.74
CA GLU A 79 12.69 33.68 3.72
C GLU A 79 13.01 34.20 5.14
N CYS A 80 14.29 34.44 5.44
CA CYS A 80 14.77 34.89 6.73
C CYS A 80 16.06 35.73 6.64
N THR A 81 16.27 36.59 7.62
CA THR A 81 17.52 37.31 7.89
C THR A 81 18.14 36.91 9.23
N GLU A 82 17.33 36.44 10.18
CA GLU A 82 17.72 35.93 11.49
C GLU A 82 16.89 34.71 11.92
N ASP A 83 17.39 33.94 12.89
CA ASP A 83 16.77 32.67 13.33
C ASP A 83 15.35 32.85 13.88
N ALA A 84 15.06 33.98 14.54
CA ALA A 84 13.78 34.25 15.18
C ALA A 84 12.59 34.36 14.20
N GLN A 85 12.88 34.51 12.91
CA GLN A 85 11.89 34.66 11.85
C GLN A 85 11.44 33.31 11.27
N CYS A 86 12.15 32.22 11.58
CA CYS A 86 11.77 30.88 11.15
C CYS A 86 10.78 30.29 12.17
N GLN A 87 9.60 29.86 11.69
CA GLN A 87 8.59 29.22 12.55
C GLN A 87 9.13 27.94 13.22
N THR A 88 10.01 27.24 12.51
CA THR A 88 10.77 26.09 13.00
C THR A 88 12.21 26.22 12.56
N GLY A 89 13.15 25.91 13.45
CA GLY A 89 14.58 25.89 13.15
C GLY A 89 15.24 27.27 13.09
N ILE A 90 16.11 27.48 12.11
CA ILE A 90 17.10 28.58 12.06
C ILE A 90 17.28 29.10 10.62
N CYS A 91 17.84 30.31 10.52
CA CYS A 91 18.10 30.94 9.24
C CYS A 91 19.44 30.47 8.65
N GLY A 92 19.39 29.82 7.48
CA GLY A 92 20.57 29.35 6.76
C GLY A 92 21.41 30.47 6.13
N ALA A 93 22.63 30.16 5.73
CA ALA A 93 23.51 31.09 5.00
C ALA A 93 22.91 31.50 3.64
N ASP A 94 22.14 30.60 3.03
CA ASP A 94 21.33 30.81 1.81
C ASP A 94 20.02 31.58 2.06
N LYS A 95 19.81 32.08 3.29
CA LYS A 95 18.65 32.90 3.68
C LYS A 95 17.31 32.19 3.52
N ARG A 96 17.35 30.87 3.70
CA ARG A 96 16.20 29.98 3.77
C ARG A 96 16.06 29.40 5.18
N CYS A 97 14.83 29.18 5.63
CA CYS A 97 14.57 28.56 6.92
C CYS A 97 14.83 27.05 6.84
N LYS A 98 15.63 26.54 7.79
CA LYS A 98 16.06 25.13 7.88
C LYS A 98 15.85 24.63 9.30
N GLU A 99 15.63 23.33 9.49
CA GLU A 99 15.50 22.75 10.83
C GLU A 99 16.82 22.88 11.63
N CYS A 100 17.96 22.84 10.93
CA CYS A 100 19.29 22.83 11.55
C CYS A 100 20.37 23.45 10.65
N ARG A 101 21.58 23.66 11.21
CA ARG A 101 22.72 24.29 10.54
C ARG A 101 23.62 23.17 10.01
N PRO A 102 23.70 22.94 8.69
CA PRO A 102 24.55 21.87 8.14
C PRO A 102 26.02 22.06 8.53
N GLU A 103 26.42 23.31 8.71
CA GLU A 103 27.82 23.72 8.90
C GLU A 103 28.28 23.52 10.35
N THR A 104 27.35 23.58 11.30
CA THR A 104 27.66 23.41 12.73
C THR A 104 27.07 22.13 13.31
N GLY A 105 26.17 21.45 12.61
CA GLY A 105 25.45 20.26 13.09
C GLY A 105 24.41 20.54 14.19
N ASN A 106 24.16 21.81 14.51
CA ASN A 106 23.30 22.21 15.65
C ASN A 106 21.89 22.56 15.17
N GLY A 107 20.90 22.51 16.07
CA GLY A 107 19.50 22.86 15.80
C GLY A 107 18.51 21.69 15.87
N CYS A 108 19.02 20.46 16.02
CA CYS A 108 18.19 19.26 16.10
C CYS A 108 17.77 18.86 17.52
N GLU A 109 18.13 19.65 18.54
CA GLU A 109 17.89 19.33 19.96
C GLU A 109 16.39 19.26 20.30
N ALA A 110 15.55 19.95 19.53
CA ALA A 110 14.10 19.94 19.67
C ALA A 110 13.43 18.71 19.03
N TYR A 111 14.14 17.95 18.19
CA TYR A 111 13.60 16.85 17.40
C TYR A 111 14.00 15.50 18.00
N ALA A 112 13.17 14.97 18.88
CA ALA A 112 13.39 13.67 19.50
C ALA A 112 13.58 12.57 18.43
N GLY A 113 14.68 11.82 18.54
CA GLY A 113 15.01 10.75 17.60
C GLY A 113 15.58 11.20 16.25
N ARG A 114 15.81 12.50 16.02
CA ARG A 114 16.41 13.04 14.79
C ARG A 114 17.60 13.94 15.11
N PRO A 115 18.71 13.43 15.68
CA PRO A 115 19.78 14.29 16.22
C PRO A 115 20.75 14.81 15.15
N PHE A 116 20.74 14.29 13.93
CA PHE A 116 21.73 14.63 12.91
C PHE A 116 21.22 15.69 11.94
N CYS A 117 22.04 16.68 11.60
CA CYS A 117 21.70 17.67 10.61
C CYS A 117 22.23 17.28 9.23
N VAL A 118 21.34 16.96 8.29
CA VAL A 118 21.70 16.60 6.91
C VAL A 118 20.96 17.54 5.96
N GLU A 119 21.72 18.32 5.18
CA GLU A 119 21.19 19.29 4.21
C GLU A 119 20.18 20.31 4.78
N GLY A 120 20.24 20.57 6.10
CA GLY A 120 19.37 21.52 6.79
C GLY A 120 18.09 20.91 7.34
N LEU A 121 17.94 19.59 7.22
CA LEU A 121 16.87 18.80 7.83
C LEU A 121 17.45 17.94 8.95
N CYS A 122 16.72 17.82 10.05
CA CYS A 122 17.07 16.91 11.12
C CYS A 122 16.74 15.48 10.68
N LYS A 123 17.68 14.55 10.75
CA LYS A 123 17.53 13.16 10.31
C LYS A 123 17.85 12.24 11.47
N GLN A 124 17.32 11.02 11.42
CA GLN A 124 17.58 9.99 12.42
C GLN A 124 19.03 9.48 12.33
N CYS A 125 19.60 9.49 11.13
CA CYS A 125 20.95 9.03 10.83
C CYS A 125 21.57 9.85 9.69
N GLN A 126 22.90 9.84 9.63
CA GLN A 126 23.70 10.29 8.49
C GLN A 126 24.44 9.12 7.83
N GLN A 127 24.75 8.09 8.61
CA GLN A 127 25.42 6.86 8.19
C GLN A 127 24.92 5.66 9.01
N ASP A 128 25.17 4.45 8.52
CA ASP A 128 24.68 3.19 9.14
C ASP A 128 25.06 3.05 10.62
N SER A 129 26.24 3.53 11.03
CA SER A 129 26.68 3.42 12.43
C SER A 129 25.87 4.28 13.41
N ASP A 130 25.09 5.24 12.90
CA ASP A 130 24.21 6.08 13.71
C ASP A 130 22.94 5.34 14.12
N CYS A 131 22.66 4.22 13.46
CA CYS A 131 21.43 3.48 13.61
C CYS A 131 21.52 2.36 14.66
N PRO A 132 20.39 2.03 15.32
CA PRO A 132 20.33 0.92 16.26
C PRO A 132 20.42 -0.42 15.53
N THR A 133 20.75 -1.48 16.28
CA THR A 133 20.92 -2.84 15.73
C THR A 133 19.68 -3.41 15.05
N GLU A 134 18.48 -3.00 15.49
CA GLU A 134 17.20 -3.45 14.91
C GLU A 134 16.89 -2.81 13.56
N LEU A 135 17.50 -1.67 13.25
CA LEU A 135 17.32 -0.92 12.00
C LEU A 135 18.69 -0.42 11.53
N PRO A 136 19.61 -1.32 11.15
CA PRO A 136 21.04 -1.03 11.11
C PRO A 136 21.49 -0.12 9.96
N ARG A 137 20.60 0.24 9.04
CA ARG A 137 20.95 1.01 7.83
C ARG A 137 20.36 2.41 7.83
N CYS A 138 21.08 3.36 7.26
CA CYS A 138 20.56 4.69 7.03
C CYS A 138 19.95 4.80 5.62
N GLY A 139 18.63 4.90 5.55
CA GLY A 139 17.89 5.08 4.31
C GLY A 139 18.14 6.44 3.66
N SER A 140 17.76 6.59 2.39
CA SER A 140 18.01 7.83 1.63
C SER A 140 17.27 9.05 2.21
N GLU A 141 16.15 8.79 2.90
CA GLU A 141 15.39 9.82 3.61
C GLU A 141 15.99 10.20 4.97
N GLY A 142 17.13 9.63 5.36
CA GLY A 142 17.78 9.85 6.66
C GLY A 142 17.02 9.23 7.83
N LEU A 143 16.30 8.14 7.57
CA LEU A 143 15.64 7.30 8.55
C LEU A 143 16.40 5.99 8.72
N CYS A 144 16.42 5.44 9.92
CA CYS A 144 17.00 4.12 10.13
C CYS A 144 16.04 3.04 9.66
N VAL A 145 16.55 2.11 8.87
CA VAL A 145 15.78 1.09 8.15
C VAL A 145 16.42 -0.29 8.30
N GLU A 146 15.67 -1.35 8.01
CA GLU A 146 16.18 -2.73 8.16
C GLU A 146 17.24 -3.05 7.10
N CYS A 147 17.06 -2.53 5.89
CA CYS A 147 17.93 -2.79 4.75
C CYS A 147 17.86 -1.65 3.74
N THR A 148 18.82 -1.63 2.82
CA THR A 148 18.74 -0.81 1.59
C THR A 148 18.85 -1.71 0.37
N ASP A 149 18.34 -1.26 -0.78
CA ASP A 149 18.41 -2.05 -2.02
C ASP A 149 19.85 -2.46 -2.39
N ALA A 150 20.85 -1.67 -1.96
CA ALA A 150 22.27 -1.95 -2.19
C ALA A 150 22.85 -3.07 -1.31
N THR A 151 22.21 -3.42 -0.19
CA THR A 151 22.78 -4.29 0.86
C THR A 151 21.86 -5.45 1.28
N ALA A 152 20.77 -5.69 0.53
CA ALA A 152 19.77 -6.73 0.80
C ALA A 152 20.37 -8.10 1.18
N ALA A 153 21.41 -8.55 0.48
CA ALA A 153 22.01 -9.87 0.67
C ALA A 153 22.77 -10.06 2.00
N THR A 154 23.13 -8.99 2.70
CA THR A 154 23.86 -9.06 3.99
C THR A 154 23.04 -8.61 5.19
N ASP A 155 22.00 -7.83 4.97
CA ASP A 155 21.19 -7.25 6.06
C ASP A 155 20.01 -8.12 6.43
N CYS A 156 19.44 -8.76 5.41
CA CYS A 156 18.26 -9.58 5.54
C CYS A 156 18.67 -11.05 5.72
N GLN A 157 18.04 -11.74 6.68
CA GLN A 157 18.30 -13.14 7.00
C GLN A 157 17.05 -13.99 6.82
N PRO A 158 17.18 -15.29 6.47
CA PRO A 158 16.04 -16.18 6.36
C PRO A 158 15.17 -16.18 7.64
N PRO A 159 13.83 -16.13 7.51
CA PRO A 159 13.05 -16.32 6.28
C PRO A 159 12.82 -15.06 5.42
N ASN A 160 13.29 -13.88 5.86
CA ASN A 160 13.13 -12.61 5.15
C ASN A 160 14.49 -12.16 4.63
N ASP A 161 14.94 -12.70 3.50
CA ASP A 161 16.26 -12.49 2.91
C ASP A 161 16.27 -11.48 1.74
N ARG A 162 15.14 -10.81 1.49
CA ARG A 162 15.00 -9.78 0.46
C ARG A 162 14.79 -8.42 1.08
N CYS A 163 15.32 -7.38 0.45
CA CYS A 163 15.00 -6.00 0.81
C CYS A 163 13.93 -5.46 -0.14
N HIS A 164 12.85 -4.94 0.42
CA HIS A 164 11.79 -4.28 -0.32
C HIS A 164 11.29 -3.07 0.45
N LEU A 165 11.39 -1.89 -0.15
CA LEU A 165 10.99 -0.62 0.46
C LEU A 165 11.60 -0.42 1.85
N GLU A 166 12.91 -0.63 1.91
CA GLU A 166 13.72 -0.45 3.14
C GLU A 166 13.38 -1.44 4.29
N ARG A 167 12.66 -2.52 3.98
CA ARG A 167 12.29 -3.57 4.94
C ARG A 167 12.71 -4.96 4.47
N CYS A 168 13.10 -5.82 5.41
CA CYS A 168 13.39 -7.21 5.11
C CYS A 168 12.08 -8.02 4.97
N THR A 169 11.89 -8.59 3.79
CA THR A 169 10.71 -9.36 3.40
C THR A 169 11.14 -10.70 2.81
N SER A 170 10.21 -11.65 2.69
CA SER A 170 10.47 -12.92 1.98
C SER A 170 10.36 -12.78 0.45
N CYS A 171 9.92 -11.63 -0.05
CA CYS A 171 9.77 -11.33 -1.47
C CYS A 171 10.02 -9.83 -1.72
N ALA A 172 10.61 -9.46 -2.86
CA ALA A 172 10.71 -8.07 -3.31
C ALA A 172 9.84 -7.78 -4.54
N SER A 173 9.40 -8.82 -5.23
CA SER A 173 8.50 -8.78 -6.38
C SER A 173 7.68 -10.08 -6.44
N ASP A 174 6.64 -10.10 -7.29
CA ASP A 174 5.83 -11.31 -7.52
C ASP A 174 6.69 -12.50 -8.01
N ASP A 175 7.83 -12.25 -8.68
CA ASP A 175 8.75 -13.30 -9.16
C ASP A 175 9.43 -14.09 -8.02
N ASP A 176 9.51 -13.51 -6.82
CA ASP A 176 10.06 -14.18 -5.63
C ASP A 176 9.06 -15.16 -4.99
N CYS A 177 7.83 -15.24 -5.51
CA CYS A 177 6.72 -16.00 -4.96
C CYS A 177 6.33 -17.18 -5.88
N PRO A 178 7.12 -18.28 -5.90
CA PRO A 178 6.93 -19.40 -6.83
C PRO A 178 5.79 -20.35 -6.44
N TYR A 179 4.89 -19.93 -5.55
CA TYR A 179 3.81 -20.76 -5.05
C TYR A 179 2.49 -20.32 -5.71
N PRO A 180 1.75 -21.21 -6.37
CA PRO A 180 0.52 -20.82 -7.09
C PRO A 180 -0.57 -20.25 -6.17
N THR A 181 -0.60 -20.65 -4.89
CA THR A 181 -1.54 -20.11 -3.88
C THR A 181 -0.98 -18.90 -3.11
N GLN A 182 0.29 -18.56 -3.31
CA GLN A 182 0.97 -17.43 -2.69
C GLN A 182 1.94 -16.84 -3.73
N SER A 183 1.39 -16.25 -4.79
CA SER A 183 2.14 -15.85 -5.98
C SER A 183 2.36 -14.34 -6.08
N SER A 184 1.77 -13.54 -5.20
CA SER A 184 1.98 -12.11 -5.19
C SER A 184 2.80 -11.68 -3.98
N CYS A 185 3.71 -10.74 -4.18
CA CYS A 185 4.46 -10.16 -3.10
C CYS A 185 3.65 -9.08 -2.39
N GLY A 186 3.21 -9.39 -1.16
CA GLY A 186 2.61 -8.43 -0.26
C GLY A 186 3.63 -7.80 0.68
N ASN A 187 3.17 -6.89 1.55
CA ASN A 187 4.04 -6.13 2.44
C ASN A 187 5.07 -6.98 3.20
N ALA A 188 4.73 -8.17 3.67
CA ALA A 188 5.60 -9.00 4.51
C ALA A 188 5.91 -10.40 3.95
N GLY A 189 5.48 -10.70 2.72
CA GLY A 189 5.70 -12.00 2.11
C GLY A 189 4.67 -12.36 1.04
N CYS A 190 4.77 -13.60 0.58
CA CYS A 190 3.94 -14.10 -0.50
C CYS A 190 2.49 -14.33 -0.05
N ILE A 191 1.56 -13.76 -0.80
CA ILE A 191 0.11 -13.79 -0.58
C ILE A 191 -0.61 -14.30 -1.84
N PRO A 192 -1.89 -14.72 -1.73
CA PRO A 192 -2.72 -15.05 -2.88
C PRO A 192 -2.70 -13.96 -3.97
N CYS A 193 -2.82 -14.37 -5.23
CA CYS A 193 -2.97 -13.43 -6.33
C CYS A 193 -4.26 -12.62 -6.19
N PHE A 194 -4.29 -11.43 -6.77
CA PHE A 194 -5.50 -10.60 -6.89
C PHE A 194 -5.88 -10.33 -8.34
N SER A 195 -4.97 -10.58 -9.30
CA SER A 195 -5.21 -10.47 -10.75
C SER A 195 -4.17 -11.28 -11.55
N GLY A 196 -4.43 -11.53 -12.83
CA GLY A 196 -3.58 -12.36 -13.68
C GLY A 196 -2.14 -11.88 -13.88
N PHE A 197 -1.83 -10.59 -13.71
CA PHE A 197 -0.45 -10.10 -13.90
C PHE A 197 0.53 -10.70 -12.87
N GLN A 198 0.05 -11.06 -11.69
CA GLN A 198 0.83 -11.74 -10.62
C GLN A 198 1.12 -13.19 -10.92
N CYS A 199 0.52 -13.72 -11.98
CA CYS A 199 0.81 -15.04 -12.49
C CYS A 199 1.85 -14.99 -13.61
N GLY A 200 2.47 -13.82 -13.87
CA GLY A 200 3.42 -13.62 -14.98
C GLY A 200 4.66 -14.52 -14.93
N ALA A 201 5.01 -15.05 -13.76
CA ALA A 201 6.03 -16.09 -13.61
C ALA A 201 5.66 -17.41 -14.34
N TRP A 202 4.37 -17.62 -14.62
CA TRP A 202 3.84 -18.76 -15.37
C TRP A 202 3.06 -18.28 -16.60
N THR A 203 3.67 -18.46 -17.77
CA THR A 203 2.98 -18.21 -19.04
C THR A 203 1.70 -19.05 -19.11
N ASP A 204 0.56 -18.41 -19.42
CA ASP A 204 -0.80 -18.97 -19.52
C ASP A 204 -1.57 -19.20 -18.21
N TYR A 205 -1.12 -18.61 -17.09
CA TYR A 205 -1.84 -18.64 -15.83
C TYR A 205 -2.61 -17.34 -15.60
N ASP A 206 -3.82 -17.44 -15.08
CA ASP A 206 -4.62 -16.31 -14.59
C ASP A 206 -4.89 -16.48 -13.09
N CYS A 207 -5.33 -15.42 -12.44
CA CYS A 207 -5.67 -15.44 -11.02
C CYS A 207 -7.12 -15.85 -10.80
N LEU A 208 -7.34 -17.06 -10.28
CA LEU A 208 -8.67 -17.63 -10.08
C LEU A 208 -9.02 -17.75 -8.61
N ASP A 209 -10.30 -17.62 -8.30
CA ASP A 209 -10.87 -17.92 -6.99
C ASP A 209 -11.18 -19.42 -6.89
N LEU A 210 -10.45 -20.15 -6.04
CA LEU A 210 -10.64 -21.59 -5.81
C LEU A 210 -11.46 -21.87 -4.53
N GLY A 211 -12.30 -20.91 -4.10
CA GLY A 211 -13.30 -21.08 -3.04
C GLY A 211 -12.78 -21.03 -1.59
N VAL A 212 -11.46 -21.11 -1.39
CA VAL A 212 -10.80 -20.86 -0.08
C VAL A 212 -9.75 -19.76 -0.15
N ASP A 213 -9.07 -19.62 -1.30
CA ASP A 213 -8.12 -18.55 -1.61
C ASP A 213 -8.01 -18.39 -3.14
N LYS A 214 -7.49 -17.25 -3.59
CA LYS A 214 -7.13 -17.06 -4.99
C LYS A 214 -5.79 -17.73 -5.32
N ALA A 215 -5.70 -18.34 -6.49
CA ALA A 215 -4.47 -18.97 -6.95
C ALA A 215 -4.25 -18.75 -8.44
N CYS A 216 -2.97 -18.68 -8.82
CA CYS A 216 -2.59 -18.72 -10.22
C CYS A 216 -2.86 -20.13 -10.76
N SER A 217 -3.77 -20.24 -11.73
CA SER A 217 -4.09 -21.50 -12.38
C SER A 217 -4.10 -21.34 -13.89
N LYS A 218 -3.71 -22.41 -14.59
CA LYS A 218 -3.68 -22.45 -16.04
C LYS A 218 -5.09 -22.46 -16.61
N ALA A 219 -5.34 -21.71 -17.68
CA ALA A 219 -6.48 -22.00 -18.53
C ALA A 219 -6.36 -23.43 -19.08
N CYS A 220 -7.43 -24.22 -18.96
CA CYS A 220 -7.46 -25.61 -19.41
C CYS A 220 -8.29 -25.73 -20.70
N ALA A 221 -7.92 -26.70 -21.54
CA ALA A 221 -8.75 -27.13 -22.66
C ALA A 221 -9.41 -28.49 -22.37
N THR A 222 -8.76 -29.30 -21.54
CA THR A 222 -9.21 -30.63 -21.13
C THR A 222 -8.87 -30.90 -19.67
N ALA A 223 -9.50 -31.89 -19.05
CA ALA A 223 -9.18 -32.29 -17.68
C ALA A 223 -7.70 -32.73 -17.50
N ALA A 224 -7.02 -33.12 -18.58
CA ALA A 224 -5.59 -33.48 -18.54
C ALA A 224 -4.67 -32.26 -18.30
N ASP A 225 -5.17 -31.04 -18.50
CA ASP A 225 -4.44 -29.81 -18.19
C ASP A 225 -4.49 -29.46 -16.70
N CYS A 226 -5.31 -30.18 -15.91
CA CYS A 226 -5.55 -29.91 -14.50
C CYS A 226 -4.88 -30.95 -13.59
N ALA A 227 -4.73 -30.60 -12.31
CA ALA A 227 -4.24 -31.54 -11.30
C ALA A 227 -5.18 -32.75 -11.17
N PRO A 228 -4.68 -33.94 -10.77
CA PRO A 228 -5.52 -35.12 -10.57
C PRO A 228 -6.73 -34.83 -9.68
N GLY A 229 -7.91 -35.29 -10.10
CA GLY A 229 -9.17 -35.03 -9.41
C GLY A 229 -9.85 -33.69 -9.74
N HIS A 230 -9.34 -32.95 -10.74
CA HIS A 230 -9.97 -31.73 -11.26
C HIS A 230 -10.44 -31.93 -12.70
N ILE A 231 -11.50 -31.22 -13.06
CA ILE A 231 -12.05 -31.14 -14.41
C ILE A 231 -11.66 -29.82 -15.06
N CYS A 232 -11.80 -29.75 -16.38
CA CYS A 232 -11.82 -28.48 -17.09
C CYS A 232 -13.27 -28.05 -17.30
N ASN A 233 -13.69 -26.97 -16.66
CA ASN A 233 -15.06 -26.47 -16.76
C ASN A 233 -15.31 -25.76 -18.11
N ALA A 234 -16.58 -25.45 -18.39
CA ALA A 234 -16.98 -24.82 -19.65
C ALA A 234 -16.42 -23.39 -19.85
N ALA A 235 -15.92 -22.77 -18.80
CA ALA A 235 -15.25 -21.47 -18.85
C ALA A 235 -13.75 -21.59 -19.16
N GLY A 236 -13.21 -22.81 -19.31
CA GLY A 236 -11.81 -23.06 -19.61
C GLY A 236 -10.92 -23.03 -18.37
N PHE A 237 -11.47 -23.37 -17.20
CA PHE A 237 -10.76 -23.32 -15.92
C PHE A 237 -10.79 -24.64 -15.17
N CYS A 238 -9.70 -24.93 -14.46
CA CYS A 238 -9.61 -26.11 -13.61
C CYS A 238 -10.50 -25.94 -12.38
N ALA A 239 -11.43 -26.88 -12.19
CA ALA A 239 -12.36 -26.90 -11.07
C ALA A 239 -12.43 -28.32 -10.48
N GLN A 240 -12.91 -28.47 -9.24
CA GLN A 240 -13.14 -29.83 -8.71
C GLN A 240 -14.36 -30.48 -9.37
N CYS A 241 -15.36 -29.68 -9.74
CA CYS A 241 -16.59 -30.18 -10.36
C CYS A 241 -17.28 -29.10 -11.21
N ALA A 242 -18.12 -29.53 -12.15
CA ALA A 242 -19.15 -28.71 -12.78
C ALA A 242 -20.56 -29.23 -12.43
N VAL A 243 -20.66 -30.51 -12.08
CA VAL A 243 -21.86 -31.18 -11.60
C VAL A 243 -21.51 -32.17 -10.50
N ASP A 244 -22.51 -32.59 -9.70
CA ASP A 244 -22.35 -33.55 -8.59
C ASP A 244 -21.65 -34.86 -9.02
N ALA A 245 -21.84 -35.28 -10.28
CA ALA A 245 -21.24 -36.49 -10.82
C ALA A 245 -19.71 -36.40 -11.00
N ASP A 246 -19.13 -35.19 -11.02
CA ASP A 246 -17.69 -35.00 -11.09
C ASP A 246 -17.02 -35.21 -9.72
N CYS A 247 -17.80 -35.14 -8.65
CA CYS A 247 -17.29 -35.20 -7.30
C CYS A 247 -17.10 -36.64 -6.79
N PRO A 248 -16.10 -36.89 -5.93
CA PRO A 248 -15.89 -38.21 -5.34
C PRO A 248 -16.99 -38.53 -4.33
N ALA A 249 -17.24 -39.82 -4.10
CA ALA A 249 -18.32 -40.29 -3.21
C ALA A 249 -18.23 -39.76 -1.76
N ALA A 250 -17.05 -39.33 -1.30
CA ALA A 250 -16.87 -38.74 0.02
C ALA A 250 -17.37 -37.28 0.11
N THR A 251 -17.42 -36.58 -1.02
CA THR A 251 -17.86 -35.18 -1.13
C THR A 251 -18.74 -35.00 -2.38
N PRO A 252 -19.93 -35.63 -2.44
CA PRO A 252 -20.67 -35.82 -3.68
C PRO A 252 -21.39 -34.58 -4.22
N VAL A 253 -21.30 -33.43 -3.54
CA VAL A 253 -22.05 -32.23 -3.88
C VAL A 253 -21.15 -31.23 -4.59
N CYS A 254 -21.53 -30.76 -5.77
CA CYS A 254 -20.85 -29.67 -6.45
C CYS A 254 -21.44 -28.32 -6.04
N GLY A 255 -20.64 -27.50 -5.35
CA GLY A 255 -21.02 -26.15 -4.96
C GLY A 255 -21.02 -25.16 -6.12
N ALA A 256 -21.67 -24.00 -5.91
CA ALA A 256 -21.72 -22.92 -6.91
C ALA A 256 -20.35 -22.28 -7.22
N ASP A 257 -19.40 -22.45 -6.30
CA ASP A 257 -17.98 -22.11 -6.40
C ASP A 257 -17.13 -23.21 -7.07
N SER A 258 -17.76 -24.25 -7.62
CA SER A 258 -17.11 -25.37 -8.32
C SER A 258 -16.20 -26.23 -7.43
N LEU A 259 -16.47 -26.24 -6.12
CA LEU A 259 -15.84 -27.12 -5.12
C LEU A 259 -16.75 -28.28 -4.73
N CYS A 260 -16.13 -29.41 -4.35
CA CYS A 260 -16.86 -30.59 -3.89
C CYS A 260 -17.07 -30.58 -2.37
N TYR A 261 -18.32 -30.70 -1.93
CA TYR A 261 -18.75 -30.68 -0.53
C TYR A 261 -19.36 -32.02 -0.09
N ALA A 262 -19.30 -32.29 1.21
CA ALA A 262 -19.87 -33.51 1.79
C ALA A 262 -21.41 -33.51 1.81
N CYS A 263 -22.02 -32.33 1.88
CA CYS A 263 -23.46 -32.19 2.03
C CYS A 263 -23.93 -30.76 1.69
N ASP A 264 -25.23 -30.62 1.43
CA ASP A 264 -25.93 -29.34 1.32
C ASP A 264 -27.37 -29.45 1.88
N ALA A 265 -28.25 -28.53 1.51
CA ALA A 265 -29.66 -28.55 1.94
C ALA A 265 -30.49 -29.69 1.32
N THR A 266 -30.06 -30.24 0.18
CA THR A 266 -30.73 -31.28 -0.60
C THR A 266 -30.02 -32.65 -0.53
N HIS A 267 -28.76 -32.65 -0.12
CA HIS A 267 -27.87 -33.80 0.00
C HIS A 267 -27.49 -33.98 1.48
N PRO A 268 -28.28 -34.76 2.24
CA PRO A 268 -28.04 -34.92 3.67
C PRO A 268 -26.81 -35.78 3.94
N CYS A 269 -26.22 -35.56 5.11
CA CYS A 269 -25.13 -36.38 5.62
C CYS A 269 -25.57 -37.83 5.89
N PRO A 270 -24.62 -38.78 5.91
CA PRO A 270 -24.89 -40.14 6.37
C PRO A 270 -25.42 -40.16 7.80
N GLU A 271 -26.09 -41.25 8.17
CA GLU A 271 -26.78 -41.41 9.46
C GLU A 271 -25.92 -40.98 10.66
N GLY A 272 -26.53 -40.25 11.59
CA GLY A 272 -25.88 -39.77 12.81
C GLY A 272 -25.00 -38.52 12.62
N ARG A 273 -25.06 -37.86 11.46
CA ARG A 273 -24.43 -36.56 11.21
C ARG A 273 -25.42 -35.55 10.66
N VAL A 274 -25.11 -34.27 10.89
CA VAL A 274 -25.87 -33.13 10.38
C VAL A 274 -25.00 -32.29 9.46
N CYS A 275 -25.63 -31.73 8.42
CA CYS A 275 -24.90 -30.91 7.46
C CYS A 275 -24.65 -29.51 8.00
N ASN A 276 -23.38 -29.14 8.14
CA ASN A 276 -22.97 -27.75 8.28
C ASN A 276 -22.99 -27.07 6.91
N THR A 277 -24.15 -26.54 6.53
CA THR A 277 -24.35 -25.90 5.21
C THR A 277 -23.48 -24.67 4.98
N ALA A 278 -22.83 -24.10 6.01
CA ALA A 278 -21.90 -22.99 5.84
C ALA A 278 -20.50 -23.45 5.38
N GLU A 279 -20.09 -24.66 5.76
CA GLU A 279 -18.79 -25.24 5.42
C GLU A 279 -18.92 -26.41 4.43
N GLY A 280 -20.15 -26.82 4.10
CA GLY A 280 -20.47 -28.00 3.30
C GLY A 280 -19.92 -29.31 3.88
N THR A 281 -19.78 -29.38 5.21
CA THR A 281 -19.17 -30.53 5.92
C THR A 281 -20.18 -31.27 6.80
N CYS A 282 -19.98 -32.57 6.97
CA CYS A 282 -20.80 -33.42 7.84
C CYS A 282 -20.25 -33.48 9.27
N VAL A 283 -20.91 -32.77 10.17
CA VAL A 283 -20.55 -32.65 11.59
C VAL A 283 -21.47 -33.51 12.47
N GLN A 284 -21.09 -33.76 13.73
CA GLN A 284 -21.96 -34.49 14.67
C GLN A 284 -23.13 -33.63 15.16
N CYS A 285 -22.94 -32.31 15.22
CA CYS A 285 -23.97 -31.39 15.70
C CYS A 285 -23.76 -29.97 15.20
N ARG A 286 -24.85 -29.21 15.07
CA ARG A 286 -24.85 -27.75 14.92
C ARG A 286 -25.39 -27.07 16.16
N THR A 287 -26.28 -27.75 16.85
CA THR A 287 -26.95 -27.32 18.07
C THR A 287 -26.93 -28.45 19.10
N ARG A 288 -27.27 -28.13 20.35
CA ARG A 288 -27.40 -29.14 21.41
C ARG A 288 -28.49 -30.18 21.13
N ALA A 289 -29.49 -29.84 20.33
CA ALA A 289 -30.58 -30.75 19.97
C ALA A 289 -30.15 -31.88 19.02
N ASP A 290 -29.06 -31.69 18.27
CA ASP A 290 -28.52 -32.72 17.37
C ASP A 290 -27.74 -33.80 18.14
N CYS A 291 -27.38 -33.52 19.39
CA CYS A 291 -26.56 -34.41 20.20
C CYS A 291 -27.40 -35.41 21.01
N PRO A 292 -26.90 -36.63 21.23
CA PRO A 292 -27.57 -37.59 22.09
C PRO A 292 -27.34 -37.27 23.58
N ALA A 293 -28.24 -37.74 24.45
CA ALA A 293 -28.21 -37.42 25.88
C ALA A 293 -26.90 -37.82 26.61
N HIS A 294 -26.16 -38.81 26.11
CA HIS A 294 -24.87 -39.21 26.70
C HIS A 294 -23.69 -38.32 26.27
N ARG A 295 -23.87 -37.45 25.26
CA ARG A 295 -22.92 -36.42 24.80
C ARG A 295 -23.67 -35.16 24.36
N PRO A 296 -24.38 -34.48 25.28
CA PRO A 296 -25.43 -33.49 25.01
C PRO A 296 -24.90 -32.11 24.55
N TYR A 297 -23.60 -31.85 24.73
CA TYR A 297 -23.03 -30.52 24.51
C TYR A 297 -22.39 -30.40 23.13
N CYS A 298 -22.93 -29.54 22.26
CA CYS A 298 -22.34 -29.28 20.95
C CYS A 298 -21.23 -28.22 21.01
N ARG A 299 -20.04 -28.53 20.50
CA ARG A 299 -18.94 -27.58 20.34
C ARG A 299 -18.11 -27.89 19.11
N GLN A 300 -17.93 -26.90 18.23
CA GLN A 300 -17.12 -27.01 17.01
C GLN A 300 -17.46 -28.26 16.17
N GLY A 301 -18.77 -28.51 15.97
CA GLY A 301 -19.23 -29.66 15.19
C GLY A 301 -19.16 -31.02 15.89
N ALA A 302 -18.67 -31.09 17.13
CA ALA A 302 -18.58 -32.31 17.91
C ALA A 302 -19.55 -32.29 19.10
N CYS A 303 -20.24 -33.40 19.32
CA CYS A 303 -20.98 -33.63 20.56
C CYS A 303 -19.98 -33.93 21.69
N LEU A 304 -20.20 -33.48 22.91
CA LEU A 304 -19.30 -33.66 24.05
C LEU A 304 -20.16 -33.90 25.30
N GLY A 305 -19.52 -34.36 26.39
CA GLY A 305 -20.21 -34.46 27.68
C GLY A 305 -20.68 -33.10 28.20
N CYS A 306 -21.76 -33.09 28.99
CA CYS A 306 -22.21 -31.90 29.71
C CYS A 306 -21.17 -31.44 30.74
N ARG A 307 -21.13 -30.13 31.02
CA ARG A 307 -20.32 -29.55 32.10
C ARG A 307 -21.16 -29.05 33.27
N ASN A 308 -22.42 -28.75 33.01
CA ASN A 308 -23.42 -28.35 34.01
C ASN A 308 -24.84 -28.63 33.49
N ASP A 309 -25.85 -28.48 34.34
CA ASP A 309 -27.24 -28.79 34.01
C ASP A 309 -27.81 -27.97 32.85
N SER A 310 -27.26 -26.78 32.56
CA SER A 310 -27.71 -25.99 31.41
C SER A 310 -27.36 -26.63 30.07
N ASP A 311 -26.32 -27.49 30.04
CA ASP A 311 -25.96 -28.33 28.90
C ASP A 311 -26.99 -29.43 28.61
N CYS A 312 -27.88 -29.71 29.55
CA CYS A 312 -28.97 -30.67 29.42
C CYS A 312 -30.31 -30.08 28.98
N SER A 313 -30.37 -28.77 28.70
CA SER A 313 -31.61 -28.08 28.32
C SER A 313 -32.31 -28.66 27.07
N ALA A 314 -31.57 -29.28 26.16
CA ALA A 314 -32.11 -29.98 24.99
C ALA A 314 -32.72 -31.37 25.30
N HIS A 315 -32.46 -31.91 26.50
CA HIS A 315 -32.95 -33.21 26.97
C HIS A 315 -33.85 -33.00 28.20
N ALA A 316 -35.14 -32.77 27.94
CA ALA A 316 -36.09 -32.28 28.92
C ALA A 316 -36.03 -33.01 30.29
N GLY A 317 -35.81 -32.24 31.36
CA GLY A 317 -35.89 -32.72 32.75
C GLY A 317 -34.64 -33.44 33.28
N THR A 318 -33.53 -33.40 32.55
CA THR A 318 -32.28 -34.10 32.94
C THR A 318 -31.25 -33.16 33.54
N THR A 319 -30.39 -33.67 34.43
CA THR A 319 -29.24 -32.95 35.00
C THR A 319 -27.93 -33.54 34.52
N CYS A 320 -26.84 -32.78 34.66
CA CYS A 320 -25.54 -33.22 34.23
C CYS A 320 -24.90 -34.15 35.26
N GLN A 321 -24.61 -35.36 34.83
CA GLN A 321 -23.99 -36.39 35.66
C GLN A 321 -22.46 -36.33 35.59
N PRO A 322 -21.74 -36.87 36.59
CA PRO A 322 -20.26 -36.87 36.60
C PRO A 322 -19.59 -37.58 35.41
N ASP A 323 -20.31 -38.47 34.72
CA ASP A 323 -19.85 -39.14 33.49
C ASP A 323 -20.07 -38.30 32.22
N GLY A 324 -20.59 -37.07 32.36
CA GLY A 324 -20.86 -36.15 31.25
C GLY A 324 -22.16 -36.42 30.50
N ALA A 325 -23.03 -37.30 31.01
CA ALA A 325 -24.34 -37.57 30.43
C ALA A 325 -25.45 -36.74 31.09
N CYS A 326 -26.49 -36.45 30.32
CA CYS A 326 -27.74 -35.87 30.80
C CYS A 326 -28.74 -36.98 31.12
N ARG A 327 -29.08 -37.17 32.40
CA ARG A 327 -30.14 -38.08 32.87
C ARG A 327 -30.56 -37.77 34.30
#